data_AF-A0A7X6S0L2-F1
#
_entry.id   AF-A0A7X6S0L2-F1
#
_cell.length_a   1.000
_cell.length_b   1.000
_cell.length_c   1.000
_cell.angle_alpha   90.00
_cell.angle_beta   90.00
_cell.angle_gamma   90.00
#
_symmetry.space_group_name_H-M   'P 1'
#
loop_
_entity.id
_entity.type
_entity.pdbx_description
1 polymer ?
#
loop_
_entity_poly.entity_id
_entity_poly.type
_entity_poly.pdbx_seq_one_letter_code
_entity_poly.pdbx_strand_id
1 'polypeptide(L)' 'VGGGLVTVMVRGDVGAVKAATDAGAAAAENVGELISVHVIPRPHAEVEVVLPK' A
#
# COMPACT_ATOMS: atom_id res chain seq x y z
N VAL A 1 -1.21 13.96 3.84
CA VAL A 1 -2.46 13.48 3.20
C VAL A 1 -3.61 14.35 3.69
N GLY A 2 -4.44 14.89 2.80
CA GLY A 2 -5.60 15.73 3.13
C GLY A 2 -6.65 15.64 2.01
N GLY A 3 -7.93 15.85 2.34
CA GLY A 3 -9.06 15.69 1.40
C GLY A 3 -9.76 14.32 1.47
N GLY A 4 -9.68 13.60 2.59
CA GLY A 4 -10.36 12.30 2.77
C GLY A 4 -9.60 11.08 2.23
N LEU A 5 -8.44 11.29 1.60
CA LEU A 5 -7.56 10.22 1.15
C LEU A 5 -6.90 9.54 2.36
N VAL A 6 -6.84 8.21 2.35
CA VAL A 6 -6.15 7.40 3.35
C VAL A 6 -5.25 6.41 2.62
N THR A 7 -3.99 6.31 3.02
CA THR A 7 -3.02 5.39 2.43
C THR A 7 -2.49 4.46 3.51
N VAL A 8 -2.63 3.16 3.28
CA VAL A 8 -2.08 2.11 4.15
C VAL A 8 -0.82 1.57 3.49
N MET A 9 0.22 1.35 4.30
CA MET A 9 1.50 0.83 3.83
C MET A 9 1.84 -0.45 4.59
N VAL A 10 2.32 -1.46 3.86
CA VAL A 10 2.67 -2.78 4.40
C VAL A 10 4.07 -3.15 3.92
N ARG A 11 4.89 -3.74 4.79
CA ARG A 11 6.26 -4.19 4.48
C ARG A 11 6.40 -5.69 4.72
N GLY A 12 7.21 -6.34 3.91
CA GLY A 12 7.49 -7.78 3.99
C GLY A 12 8.10 -8.31 2.70
N ASP A 13 8.15 -9.63 2.56
CA ASP A 13 8.57 -10.27 1.32
C ASP A 13 7.60 -9.94 0.18
N VAL A 14 8.12 -9.79 -1.04
CA VAL A 14 7.34 -9.34 -2.21
C VAL A 14 6.08 -10.19 -2.44
N GLY A 15 6.17 -11.51 -2.20
CA GLY A 15 5.02 -12.41 -2.31
C GLY A 15 3.95 -12.15 -1.24
N ALA A 16 4.36 -11.92 0.00
CA ALA A 16 3.45 -11.61 1.10
C ALA A 16 2.80 -10.23 0.91
N VAL A 17 3.58 -9.22 0.52
CA VAL A 17 3.06 -7.86 0.25
C VAL A 17 2.09 -7.89 -0.92
N LYS A 18 2.38 -8.63 -2.00
CA LYS A 18 1.46 -8.75 -3.14
C LYS A 18 0.12 -9.39 -2.74
N ALA A 19 0.16 -10.49 -1.99
CA ALA A 19 -1.06 -11.12 -1.50
C ALA A 19 -1.88 -10.20 -0.59
N ALA A 20 -1.19 -9.46 0.30
CA ALA A 20 -1.83 -8.50 1.19
C ALA A 20 -2.48 -7.34 0.42
N THR A 21 -1.80 -6.79 -0.59
CA THR A 21 -2.36 -5.71 -1.42
C THR A 21 -3.53 -6.18 -2.26
N ASP A 22 -3.47 -7.38 -2.84
CA ASP A 22 -4.54 -7.92 -3.68
C ASP A 22 -5.80 -8.18 -2.84
N ALA A 23 -5.65 -8.77 -1.65
CA ALA A 23 -6.75 -8.97 -0.71
C ALA A 23 -7.33 -7.65 -0.19
N GLY A 24 -6.45 -6.68 0.13
CA GLY A 24 -6.85 -5.36 0.60
C GLY A 24 -7.59 -4.55 -0.47
N ALA A 25 -7.15 -4.63 -1.73
CA ALA A 25 -7.78 -3.97 -2.87
C ALA A 25 -9.23 -4.45 -3.05
N ALA A 26 -9.43 -5.77 -3.11
CA ALA A 26 -10.75 -6.36 -3.24
C ALA A 26 -11.67 -6.00 -2.05
N ALA A 27 -11.14 -5.99 -0.83
CA ALA A 27 -11.91 -5.56 0.34
C ALA A 27 -12.26 -4.06 0.28
N ALA A 28 -11.32 -3.22 -0.13
CA ALA A 28 -11.51 -1.77 -0.22
C ALA A 28 -12.54 -1.38 -1.29
N GLU A 29 -12.53 -2.04 -2.46
CA GLU A 29 -13.53 -1.82 -3.53
C GLU A 29 -14.95 -2.18 -3.10
N ASN A 30 -15.12 -3.15 -2.19
CA ASN A 30 -16.43 -3.55 -1.68
C ASN A 30 -16.99 -2.57 -0.64
N VAL A 31 -16.12 -1.88 0.10
CA VAL A 31 -16.51 -1.00 1.21
C VAL A 31 -16.53 0.47 0.80
N GLY A 32 -15.78 0.85 -0.24
CA GLY A 32 -15.70 2.22 -0.71
C GLY A 32 -14.91 2.39 -2.01
N GLU A 33 -14.35 3.58 -2.20
CA GLU A 33 -13.61 3.92 -3.42
C GLU A 33 -12.12 3.59 -3.28
N LEU A 34 -11.64 2.65 -4.08
CA LEU A 34 -10.22 2.35 -4.19
C LEU A 34 -9.56 3.30 -5.18
N ILE A 35 -8.68 4.17 -4.69
CA ILE A 35 -7.96 5.15 -5.53
C ILE A 35 -6.74 4.52 -6.23
N SER A 36 -5.91 3.78 -5.48
CA SER A 36 -4.67 3.21 -6.01
C SER A 36 -4.14 2.06 -5.17
N VAL A 37 -3.56 1.07 -5.85
CA VAL A 37 -2.82 -0.04 -5.23
C VAL A 37 -1.49 -0.19 -5.94
N HIS A 38 -0.41 -0.32 -5.15
CA HIS A 38 0.93 -0.45 -5.70
C HIS A 38 1.83 -1.28 -4.79
N VAL A 39 2.66 -2.10 -5.41
CA VAL A 39 3.71 -2.87 -4.74
C VAL A 39 5.04 -2.40 -5.29
N ILE A 40 5.95 -2.00 -4.39
CA ILE A 40 7.33 -1.64 -4.72
C ILE A 40 8.23 -2.75 -4.16
N PRO A 41 8.69 -3.71 -5.00
CA PRO A 41 9.46 -4.86 -4.51
C PRO A 41 10.80 -4.49 -3.87
N ARG A 42 11.42 -3.40 -4.33
CA ARG A 42 12.71 -2.93 -3.84
C ARG A 42 12.76 -1.39 -3.87
N PRO A 43 12.25 -0.71 -2.84
CA PRO A 43 12.34 0.74 -2.75
C PRO A 43 13.80 1.17 -2.66
N HIS A 44 14.12 2.32 -3.27
CA HIS A 44 15.45 2.92 -3.11
C HIS A 44 15.63 3.39 -1.66
N ALA A 45 16.86 3.32 -1.12
CA ALA A 45 17.13 3.61 0.29
C ALA A 45 16.67 5.02 0.73
N GLU A 46 16.74 5.99 -0.18
CA GLU A 46 16.28 7.36 0.08
C GLU A 46 14.76 7.46 0.31
N VAL A 47 13.97 6.50 -0.20
CA VAL A 47 12.52 6.46 0.00
C VAL A 47 12.17 6.00 1.41
N GLU A 48 13.05 5.27 2.11
CA GLU A 48 12.78 4.87 3.49
C GLU A 48 12.66 6.05 4.46
N VAL A 49 13.31 7.18 4.15
CA VAL A 49 13.29 8.38 4.99
C VAL A 49 11.90 9.01 5.06
N VAL A 50 11.08 8.82 4.02
CA VAL A 50 9.72 9.37 3.91
C VAL A 50 8.63 8.34 4.25
N LEU A 51 8.98 7.07 4.37
CA LEU A 51 8.03 6.04 4.81
C LEU A 51 7.82 6.11 6.32
N PRO A 52 6.59 5.92 6.82
CA PRO A 52 6.34 5.84 8.25
C PRO A 52 7.06 4.65 8.86
N LYS A 53 7.53 4.84 10.10
CA LYS A 53 8.27 3.82 10.86
C LYS A 53 7.39 2.66 11.25
#